data_AF-A0A380E3K1-F1
#
_entry.id   AF-A0A380E3K1-F1
#
_cell.length_a   1.000
_cell.length_b   1.000
_cell.length_c   1.000
_cell.angle_alpha   90.00
_cell.angle_beta   90.00
_cell.angle_gamma   90.00
#
_symmetry.space_group_name_H-M   'P 1'
#
loop_
_entity.id
_entity.type
_entity.pdbx_description
1 polymer ?
#
loop_
_entity_poly.entity_id
_entity_poly.type
_entity_poly.pdbx_seq_one_letter_code
_entity_poly.pdbx_strand_id
1 'polypeptide(L)'
;MISIKNGIVNVTAKDLGTNKEQRITIQSSSSLSDEEIDRMVKDAEVNAEADKKRREEVDLRNEADSLVFQVEKTLTDLGENIGEEDKNLLKRKKTLLKLL
;
A
#
# COMPACT_ATOMS: atom_id res chain seq x y z
N MET A 1 15.49 3.93 -7.90
CA MET A 1 15.34 5.40 -7.84
C MET A 1 14.84 5.90 -9.19
N ILE A 2 13.83 6.78 -9.19
CA ILE A 2 13.23 7.35 -10.40
C ILE A 2 13.62 8.84 -10.45
N SER A 3 14.19 9.28 -11.57
CA SER A 3 14.55 10.68 -11.80
C SER A 3 13.94 11.15 -13.13
N ILE A 4 13.25 12.29 -13.07
CA ILE A 4 12.55 12.90 -14.20
C ILE A 4 13.35 14.12 -14.65
N LYS A 5 13.80 14.13 -15.91
CA LYS A 5 14.44 15.29 -16.55
C LYS A 5 13.95 15.38 -17.99
N ASN A 6 13.42 16.53 -18.40
CA ASN A 6 13.02 16.84 -19.79
C ASN A 6 12.16 15.75 -20.47
N GLY A 7 11.19 15.18 -19.74
CA GLY A 7 10.30 14.14 -20.29
C GLY A 7 10.90 12.74 -20.44
N ILE A 8 12.18 12.55 -20.05
CA ILE A 8 12.83 11.24 -20.02
C ILE A 8 12.83 10.73 -18.58
N VAL A 9 12.14 9.60 -18.38
CA VAL A 9 12.10 8.93 -17.07
C VAL A 9 13.23 7.91 -17.02
N ASN A 10 14.15 8.14 -16.08
CA ASN A 10 15.26 7.22 -15.83
C ASN A 10 14.90 6.36 -14.62
N VAL A 11 14.61 5.07 -14.87
CA VAL A 11 14.37 4.10 -13.80
C VAL A 11 15.66 3.32 -13.58
N THR A 12 16.25 3.49 -12.39
CA THR A 12 17.39 2.68 -11.96
C THR A 12 16.95 1.72 -10.86
N ALA A 13 17.03 0.42 -11.14
CA ALA A 13 16.82 -0.64 -10.16
C ALA A 13 18.19 -1.22 -9.78
N LYS A 14 18.53 -1.17 -8.49
CA LYS A 14 19.76 -1.73 -7.94
C LYS A 14 19.42 -2.94 -7.09
N ASP A 15 20.00 -4.08 -7.43
CA ASP A 15 19.95 -5.27 -6.59
C ASP A 15 21.00 -5.13 -5.48
N LEU A 16 20.56 -5.14 -4.21
CA LEU A 16 21.43 -4.96 -3.04
C LEU A 16 22.23 -6.20 -2.67
N GLY A 17 21.90 -7.39 -3.20
CA GLY A 17 22.61 -8.65 -2.94
C GLY A 17 23.75 -8.90 -3.93
N THR A 18 23.58 -8.50 -5.19
CA THR A 18 24.58 -8.71 -6.25
C THR A 18 25.31 -7.43 -6.66
N ASN A 19 24.92 -6.26 -6.11
CA ASN A 19 25.39 -4.92 -6.51
C ASN A 19 25.21 -4.60 -8.01
N LYS A 20 24.43 -5.40 -8.74
CA LYS A 20 24.15 -5.16 -10.15
C LYS A 20 23.07 -4.10 -10.29
N GLU A 21 23.33 -3.13 -11.17
CA GLU A 21 22.42 -2.05 -11.48
C GLU A 21 21.86 -2.26 -12.89
N GLN A 22 20.54 -2.27 -13.02
CA GLN A 22 19.86 -2.25 -14.31
C GLN A 22 19.21 -0.89 -14.51
N ARG A 23 19.60 -0.22 -15.60
CA ARG A 23 19.08 1.10 -15.97
C ARG A 23 18.20 0.94 -17.20
N ILE A 24 16.93 1.30 -17.06
CA ILE A 24 15.96 1.34 -18.16
C ILE A 24 15.65 2.81 -18.40
N THR A 25 15.91 3.27 -19.62
CA THR A 25 15.60 4.64 -20.05
C THR A 25 14.30 4.58 -20.82
N ILE A 26 13.24 5.14 -20.24
CA ILE A 26 11.94 5.22 -20.90
C ILE A 26 11.91 6.59 -21.59
N GLN A 27 12.08 6.58 -22.91
CA GLN A 27 11.88 7.75 -23.75
C GLN A 27 10.38 7.84 -24.04
N SER A 28 9.73 8.86 -23.49
CA SER A 28 8.31 9.10 -23.66
C SER A 28 8.03 9.53 -25.10
N SER A 29 7.73 8.58 -25.99
CA SER A 29 7.23 8.85 -27.34
C SER A 29 5.72 9.14 -27.38
N SER A 30 5.05 9.10 -26.22
CA SER A 30 3.65 9.44 -26.04
C SER A 30 3.53 10.76 -25.28
N SER A 31 3.72 11.87 -25.99
CA SER A 31 3.28 13.18 -25.50
C SER A 31 1.76 13.15 -25.47
N LEU A 32 1.19 12.90 -24.29
CA LEU A 32 -0.19 13.28 -24.02
C LEU A 32 -0.36 14.72 -24.45
N SER A 33 -1.34 14.99 -25.30
CA SER A 33 -1.68 16.36 -25.71
C SER A 33 -2.12 17.17 -24.49
N ASP A 34 -1.93 18.48 -24.52
CA ASP A 34 -2.33 19.36 -23.40
C ASP A 34 -3.83 19.18 -23.04
N GLU A 35 -4.66 18.85 -24.03
CA GLU A 35 -6.08 18.51 -23.86
C GLU A 35 -6.33 17.17 -23.13
N GLU A 36 -5.43 16.20 -23.26
CA GLU A 36 -5.48 14.97 -22.48
C GLU A 36 -5.00 15.21 -21.06
N ILE A 37 -3.99 16.07 -20.86
CA ILE A 37 -3.51 16.46 -19.53
C ILE A 37 -4.62 17.14 -18.74
N ASP A 38 -5.29 18.15 -19.32
CA ASP A 38 -6.39 18.86 -18.64
C ASP A 38 -7.57 17.94 -18.31
N ARG A 39 -7.91 17.02 -19.22
CA ARG A 39 -8.94 16.00 -18.95
C ARG A 39 -8.52 15.08 -17.80
N MET A 40 -7.28 14.60 -17.80
CA MET A 40 -6.77 13.74 -16.72
C MET A 40 -6.70 14.47 -15.37
N VAL A 41 -6.36 15.76 -15.35
CA VAL A 41 -6.36 16.57 -14.12
C VAL A 41 -7.78 16.71 -13.58
N LYS A 42 -8.76 17.02 -14.45
CA LYS A 42 -10.16 17.16 -14.05
C LYS A 42 -10.76 15.83 -13.58
N ASP A 43 -10.46 14.73 -14.27
CA ASP A 43 -10.88 13.39 -13.85
C ASP A 43 -10.20 12.97 -12.54
N ALA A 44 -8.94 13.37 -12.32
CA ALA A 44 -8.24 13.13 -11.06
C ALA A 44 -8.87 13.92 -9.91
N GLU A 45 -9.30 15.17 -10.11
CA GLU A 45 -9.99 15.95 -9.07
C GLU A 45 -11.36 15.37 -8.70
N VAL A 46 -12.14 14.93 -9.70
CA VAL A 46 -13.45 14.30 -9.47
C VAL A 46 -13.31 12.96 -8.75
N ASN A 47 -12.28 12.18 -9.09
CA ASN A 47 -12.03 10.89 -8.45
C ASN A 47 -11.19 10.99 -7.17
N ALA A 48 -10.56 12.14 -6.88
CA ALA A 48 -9.69 12.31 -5.72
C ALA A 48 -10.41 11.99 -4.42
N GLU A 49 -11.66 12.40 -4.28
CA GLU A 49 -12.44 12.17 -3.06
C GLU A 49 -12.85 10.69 -2.92
N ALA A 50 -13.19 10.03 -4.03
CA ALA A 50 -13.52 8.60 -4.05
C ALA A 50 -12.27 7.73 -3.83
N ASP A 51 -11.15 8.08 -4.43
CA ASP A 51 -9.87 7.39 -4.28
C ASP A 51 -9.28 7.62 -2.89
N LYS A 52 -9.48 8.79 -2.29
CA LYS A 52 -9.12 9.04 -0.89
C LYS A 52 -9.91 8.13 0.05
N LYS A 53 -11.23 8.02 -0.14
CA LYS A 53 -12.06 7.09 0.66
C LYS A 53 -11.63 5.63 0.49
N ARG A 54 -11.37 5.17 -0.74
CA ARG A 54 -10.85 3.81 -0.97
C ARG A 54 -9.50 3.60 -0.32
N ARG A 55 -8.60 4.57 -0.43
CA ARG A 55 -7.27 4.48 0.18
C ARG A 55 -7.39 4.42 1.70
N GLU A 56 -8.22 5.26 2.32
CA GLU A 56 -8.49 5.23 3.75
C GLU A 56 -9.08 3.87 4.20
N GLU A 57 -10.02 3.29 3.43
CA GLU A 57 -10.57 1.97 3.71
C GLU A 57 -9.51 0.86 3.63
N VAL A 58 -8.66 0.90 2.62
CA VAL A 58 -7.56 -0.06 2.43
C VAL A 58 -6.49 0.11 3.50
N ASP A 59 -6.11 1.35 3.83
CA ASP A 59 -5.14 1.64 4.88
C ASP A 59 -5.67 1.17 6.25
N LEU A 60 -6.94 1.43 6.55
CA LEU A 60 -7.59 0.96 7.76
C LEU A 60 -7.63 -0.58 7.82
N ARG A 61 -7.93 -1.26 6.72
CA ARG A 61 -7.86 -2.73 6.64
C ARG A 61 -6.45 -3.25 6.85
N ASN A 62 -5.44 -2.62 6.25
CA ASN A 62 -4.04 -3.02 6.42
C ASN A 62 -3.56 -2.80 7.86
N GLU A 63 -3.93 -1.67 8.48
CA GLU A 63 -3.62 -1.39 9.88
C GLU A 63 -4.31 -2.41 10.80
N ALA A 64 -5.59 -2.69 10.55
CA ALA A 64 -6.36 -3.71 11.23
C ALA A 64 -5.69 -5.10 11.14
N ASP A 65 -5.31 -5.54 9.95
CA ASP A 65 -4.63 -6.83 9.73
C ASP A 65 -3.26 -6.87 10.40
N SER A 66 -2.50 -5.77 10.35
CA SER A 66 -1.22 -5.65 11.04
C SER A 66 -1.38 -5.79 12.55
N LEU A 67 -2.39 -5.14 13.12
CA LEU A 67 -2.72 -5.20 14.54
C LEU A 67 -3.15 -6.61 14.96
N VAL A 68 -3.99 -7.26 14.14
CA VAL A 68 -4.41 -8.66 14.36
C VAL A 68 -3.20 -9.59 14.36
N PHE A 69 -2.29 -9.44 13.39
CA PHE A 69 -1.08 -10.24 13.32
C PHE A 69 -0.18 -10.02 14.55
N GLN A 70 -0.02 -8.78 14.98
CA GLN A 70 0.77 -8.45 16.18
C GLN A 70 0.15 -9.10 17.43
N VAL A 71 -1.16 -9.00 17.58
CA VAL A 71 -1.91 -9.62 18.68
C VAL A 71 -1.80 -11.15 18.63
N GLU A 72 -1.91 -11.77 17.46
CA GLU A 72 -1.73 -13.22 17.29
C GLU A 72 -0.33 -13.68 17.68
N LYS A 73 0.68 -12.91 17.27
CA LYS A 73 2.06 -13.18 17.64
C LYS A 73 2.22 -13.09 19.15
N THR A 74 1.74 -12.01 19.77
CA THR A 74 1.76 -11.82 21.22
C THR A 74 0.98 -12.91 21.97
N LEU A 75 -0.16 -13.36 21.45
CA LEU A 75 -0.94 -14.48 21.99
C LEU A 75 -0.20 -15.81 21.89
N THR A 76 0.52 -16.03 20.79
CA THR A 76 1.33 -17.23 20.58
C THR A 76 2.52 -17.24 21.53
N ASP A 77 3.17 -16.08 21.70
CA ASP A 77 4.32 -15.89 22.59
C ASP A 77 3.91 -15.99 24.09
N LEU A 78 2.74 -15.47 24.46
CA LEU A 78 2.22 -15.53 25.84
C LEU A 78 1.50 -16.86 26.16
N GLY A 79 1.12 -17.63 25.14
CA GLY A 79 0.67 -19.02 25.26
C GLY A 79 -0.50 -19.23 26.23
N GLU A 80 -0.24 -19.91 27.35
CA GLU A 80 -1.21 -20.27 28.39
C GLU A 80 -1.26 -19.29 29.57
N ASN A 81 -0.45 -18.22 29.56
CA ASN A 81 -0.48 -17.19 30.60
C ASN A 81 -1.64 -16.18 30.44
N ILE A 82 -2.49 -16.37 29.43
CA ILE A 82 -3.67 -15.54 29.16
C ILE A 82 -4.93 -16.36 29.45
N GLY A 83 -5.86 -15.79 30.22
CA GLY A 83 -7.13 -16.41 30.53
C GLY A 83 -7.95 -16.73 29.28
N GLU A 84 -8.71 -17.84 29.32
CA GLU A 84 -9.54 -18.27 28.17
C GLU A 84 -10.53 -17.20 27.68
N GLU A 85 -10.98 -16.33 28.59
CA GLU A 85 -11.90 -15.23 28.30
C GLU A 85 -11.27 -14.19 27.35
N ASP A 86 -10.04 -13.78 27.61
CA ASP A 86 -9.28 -12.86 26.76
C ASP A 86 -8.93 -13.49 25.40
N LYS A 87 -8.58 -14.78 25.38
CA LYS A 87 -8.37 -15.55 24.14
C LYS A 87 -9.62 -15.55 23.25
N ASN A 88 -10.80 -15.76 23.83
CA ASN A 88 -12.06 -15.75 23.10
C ASN A 88 -12.44 -14.34 22.63
N LEU A 89 -12.21 -13.31 23.44
CA LEU A 89 -12.44 -11.92 23.07
C LEU A 89 -11.60 -11.52 21.86
N LEU A 90 -10.32 -11.92 21.85
CA LEU A 90 -9.37 -11.65 20.77
C LEU A 90 -9.74 -12.41 19.48
N LYS A 91 -10.13 -13.68 19.58
CA LYS A 91 -10.65 -14.45 18.42
C LYS A 91 -11.91 -13.83 17.82
N ARG A 92 -12.82 -13.32 18.66
CA ARG A 92 -14.01 -12.59 18.19
C ARG A 92 -13.66 -11.29 17.50
N LYS A 93 -12.79 -10.47 18.10
CA LYS A 93 -12.33 -9.21 17.49
C LYS A 93 -11.60 -9.43 16.17
N LYS A 94 -10.73 -10.44 16.08
CA LYS A 94 -10.09 -10.86 14.82
C LYS A 94 -11.11 -11.22 13.74
N THR A 95 -12.13 -12.00 14.10
CA THR A 95 -13.20 -12.39 13.17
C THR A 95 -14.02 -11.19 12.70
N LEU A 96 -14.33 -10.25 13.60
CA LEU A 96 -15.02 -8.99 13.29
C LEU A 96 -14.20 -8.10 12.36
N LEU A 97 -12.88 -7.99 12.59
CA LEU A 97 -11.98 -7.20 11.75
C LEU A 97 -11.84 -7.79 10.33
N LYS A 98 -11.84 -9.12 10.21
CA LYS A 98 -11.85 -9.81 8.91
C LYS A 98 -13.16 -9.68 8.12
N LEU A 99 -14.26 -9.30 8.80
CA LEU A 99 -15.58 -9.16 8.19
C LEU A 99 -15.86 -7.74 7.70
N LEU A 100 -15.01 -6.78 8.07
CA LEU A 100 -15.06 -5.39 7.62
C LEU A 100 -14.48 -5.25 6.23
#